data_AF-A0A973DU15-F1
#
_entry.id   AF-A0A973DU15-F1
#
_cell.length_a   1.000
_cell.length_b   1.000
_cell.length_c   1.000
_cell.angle_alpha   90.00
_cell.angle_beta   90.00
_cell.angle_gamma   90.00
#
_symmetry.space_group_name_H-M   'P 1'
#
loop_
_entity.id
_entity.type
_entity.pdbx_description
1 polymer ?
#
loop_
_entity_poly.entity_id
_entity_poly.type
_entity_poly.pdbx_seq_one_letter_code
_entity_poly.pdbx_strand_id
1 'polypeptide(L)' 'MDRDALETALLIAHENNDEEALVRLYTVAGDAAEQRQDIDAACFYLTHAFVFALQIGAPEAVVLNKRLADRGRAKRLEF' A
#
# COMPACT_ATOMS: atom_id res chain seq x y z
N MET A 1 14.93 2.18 2.25
CA MET A 1 14.59 3.41 3.00
C MET A 1 14.60 3.05 4.47
N ASP A 2 15.08 3.94 5.33
CA ASP A 2 14.96 3.76 6.79
C ASP A 2 13.48 3.91 7.23
N ARG A 3 13.08 3.27 8.34
CA ARG A 3 11.67 3.27 8.79
C ARG A 3 11.20 4.68 9.16
N ASP A 4 11.99 5.43 9.92
CA ASP A 4 11.62 6.79 10.36
C ASP A 4 11.51 7.74 9.16
N ALA A 5 12.38 7.56 8.16
CA ALA A 5 12.29 8.31 6.92
C ALA A 5 10.99 8.00 6.15
N LEU A 6 10.57 6.73 6.12
CA LEU A 6 9.32 6.30 5.47
C LEU A 6 8.09 6.85 6.20
N GLU A 7 8.08 6.81 7.52
CA GLU A 7 7.01 7.36 8.35
C GLU A 7 6.89 8.88 8.14
N THR A 8 8.00 9.60 8.11
CA THR A 8 8.03 11.04 7.80
C THR A 8 7.48 11.32 6.40
N ALA A 9 7.87 10.53 5.40
CA ALA A 9 7.36 10.71 4.04
C ALA A 9 5.86 10.44 3.92
N LEU A 10 5.35 9.44 4.65
CA LEU A 10 3.91 9.16 4.71
C LEU A 10 3.12 10.33 5.32
N LEU A 11 3.63 10.92 6.42
CA LEU A 11 3.00 12.08 7.04
C LEU A 11 2.95 13.27 6.07
N ILE A 12 4.07 13.60 5.43
CA ILE A 12 4.14 14.69 4.45
C ILE A 12 3.18 14.45 3.27
N ALA A 13 3.10 13.22 2.77
CA ALA A 13 2.19 12.88 1.68
C ALA A 13 0.71 13.04 2.09
N HIS A 14 0.35 12.67 3.32
CA HIS A 14 -0.99 12.92 3.87
C HIS A 14 -1.28 14.41 4.02
N GLU A 15 -0.34 15.20 4.56
CA GLU A 15 -0.51 16.65 4.72
C GLU A 15 -0.73 17.35 3.37
N ASN A 16 -0.06 16.87 2.32
CA ASN A 16 -0.19 17.41 0.97
C ASN A 16 -1.33 16.81 0.16
N ASN A 17 -2.08 15.82 0.69
CA ASN A 17 -3.05 15.01 -0.06
C ASN A 17 -2.46 14.40 -1.35
N ASP A 18 -1.18 14.02 -1.30
CA ASP A 18 -0.47 13.41 -2.43
C ASP A 18 -0.79 11.92 -2.49
N GLU A 19 -1.98 11.60 -3.02
CA GLU A 19 -2.51 10.23 -3.13
C GLU A 19 -1.58 9.33 -3.96
N GLU A 20 -0.94 9.86 -5.00
CA GLU A 20 0.04 9.12 -5.80
C GLU A 20 1.27 8.73 -4.97
N ALA A 21 1.79 9.64 -4.15
CA ALA A 21 2.86 9.31 -3.21
C ALA A 21 2.41 8.31 -2.15
N LEU A 22 1.19 8.44 -1.62
CA LEU A 22 0.64 7.50 -0.65
C LEU A 22 0.56 6.08 -1.21
N VAL A 23 0.09 5.89 -2.46
CA VAL A 23 0.10 4.58 -3.13
C VAL A 23 1.51 3.98 -3.13
N ARG A 24 2.52 4.75 -3.56
CA ARG A 24 3.90 4.28 -3.63
C ARG A 24 4.49 3.98 -2.26
N LEU A 25 4.35 4.89 -1.29
CA LEU A 25 4.95 4.79 0.03
C LEU A 25 4.35 3.64 0.86
N TYR A 26 3.02 3.47 0.81
CA TYR A 26 2.37 2.33 1.45
C TYR A 26 2.76 0.99 0.79
N THR A 27 2.97 0.98 -0.53
CA THR A 27 3.48 -0.23 -1.20
C THR A 27 4.88 -0.58 -0.71
N VAL A 28 5.78 0.40 -0.60
CA VAL A 28 7.13 0.21 -0.04
C VAL A 28 7.08 -0.30 1.40
N ALA A 29 6.19 0.24 2.23
CA ALA A 29 5.98 -0.23 3.60
C ALA A 29 5.51 -1.69 3.64
N GLY A 30 4.57 -2.04 2.76
CA GLY A 30 4.07 -3.40 2.58
C GLY A 30 5.17 -4.37 2.16
N ASP A 31 5.95 -4.02 1.15
CA ASP A 31 7.07 -4.84 0.66
C ASP A 31 8.13 -5.06 1.74
N ALA A 32 8.44 -4.04 2.54
CA ALA A 32 9.38 -4.15 3.65
C ALA A 32 8.85 -5.06 4.77
N ALA A 33 7.54 -5.03 5.04
CA ALA A 33 6.93 -5.93 6.01
C ALA A 33 6.91 -7.39 5.51
N GLU A 34 6.66 -7.62 4.22
CA GLU A 34 6.77 -8.95 3.61
C GLU A 34 8.18 -9.52 3.73
N GLN A 35 9.21 -8.69 3.49
CA GLN A 35 10.62 -9.10 3.64
C GLN A 35 10.95 -9.52 5.08
N ARG A 36 10.29 -8.92 6.07
CA ARG A 36 10.41 -9.31 7.48
C ARG A 36 9.51 -10.49 7.87
N GLN A 37 8.80 -11.08 6.91
CA GLN A 37 7.79 -12.13 7.11
C GLN A 37 6.62 -11.72 8.03
N ASP A 38 6.41 -10.41 8.19
CA ASP A 38 5.28 -9.85 8.94
C ASP A 38 4.11 -9.63 7.98
N ILE A 39 3.37 -10.71 7.72
CA ILE A 39 2.30 -10.73 6.72
C ILE A 39 1.11 -9.86 7.14
N ASP A 40 0.82 -9.78 8.45
CA ASP A 40 -0.25 -8.92 8.96
C ASP A 40 0.07 -7.44 8.71
N ALA A 41 1.28 -6.99 9.06
CA ALA A 41 1.72 -5.63 8.79
C ALA A 41 1.78 -5.35 7.28
N ALA A 42 2.25 -6.31 6.48
CA ALA A 42 2.25 -6.18 5.02
C ALA A 42 0.84 -5.93 4.48
N CYS A 43 -0.13 -6.75 4.90
CA CYS A 43 -1.50 -6.61 4.44
C CYS A 43 -2.14 -5.30 4.91
N PHE A 44 -1.79 -4.81 6.09
CA PHE A 44 -2.21 -3.49 6.57
C PHE A 44 -1.76 -2.39 5.60
N TYR A 45 -0.45 -2.31 5.31
CA TYR A 45 0.07 -1.28 4.41
C TYR A 45 -0.44 -1.42 2.97
N LEU A 46 -0.48 -2.64 2.44
CA LEU A 46 -0.97 -2.89 1.08
C LEU A 46 -2.46 -2.56 0.93
N THR A 47 -3.26 -2.67 2.00
CA THR A 47 -4.66 -2.24 1.98
C THR A 47 -4.77 -0.72 1.84
N HIS A 48 -3.94 0.04 2.55
CA HIS A 48 -3.89 1.50 2.37
C HIS A 48 -3.45 1.88 0.96
N ALA A 49 -2.37 1.28 0.45
CA ALA A 49 -1.95 1.50 -0.94
C ALA A 49 -3.08 1.21 -1.94
N PHE A 50 -3.82 0.12 -1.72
CA PHE A 50 -4.93 -0.28 -2.58
C PHE A 50 -6.09 0.72 -2.55
N VAL A 51 -6.47 1.22 -1.37
CA VAL A 51 -7.55 2.21 -1.23
C VAL A 51 -7.20 3.50 -1.96
N PHE A 52 -5.99 4.04 -1.76
CA PHE A 52 -5.55 5.24 -2.47
C PHE A 52 -5.47 5.01 -3.99
N ALA A 53 -5.00 3.83 -4.42
CA ALA A 53 -4.95 3.51 -5.84
C ALA A 53 -6.35 3.47 -6.47
N LEU A 54 -7.35 2.96 -5.76
CA LEU A 54 -8.74 3.02 -6.21
C LEU A 54 -9.28 4.46 -6.29
N GLN A 55 -8.95 5.31 -5.31
CA GLN A 55 -9.43 6.69 -5.26
C GLN A 55 -9.00 7.50 -6.49
N ILE A 56 -7.76 7.31 -6.94
CA ILE A 56 -7.21 8.01 -8.12
C ILE A 56 -7.36 7.24 -9.44
N GLY A 57 -7.95 6.04 -9.41
CA GLY A 57 -8.07 5.18 -10.59
C GLY A 57 -6.71 4.67 -11.12
N ALA A 58 -5.74 4.49 -10.24
CA ALA A 58 -4.40 4.05 -10.59
C ALA A 58 -4.35 2.56 -10.97
N PRO A 59 -3.57 2.17 -12.00
CA PRO A 59 -3.45 0.78 -12.44
C PRO A 59 -2.85 -0.15 -11.37
N GLU A 60 -2.11 0.39 -10.40
CA GLU A 60 -1.57 -0.31 -9.24
C GLU A 60 -2.66 -1.04 -8.45
N ALA A 61 -3.90 -0.55 -8.48
CA ALA A 61 -5.04 -1.17 -7.80
C ALA A 61 -5.22 -2.64 -8.22
N VAL A 62 -4.92 -2.98 -9.48
CA VAL A 62 -5.04 -4.36 -9.99
C VAL A 62 -4.04 -5.30 -9.33
N VAL A 63 -2.79 -4.86 -9.23
CA VAL A 63 -1.69 -5.66 -8.65
C VAL A 63 -1.86 -5.76 -7.15
N LEU A 64 -2.21 -4.65 -6.48
CA LEU A 64 -2.43 -4.60 -5.04
C LEU A 64 -3.63 -5.47 -4.64
N ASN A 65 -4.74 -5.41 -5.37
CA ASN A 65 -5.89 -6.27 -5.14
C ASN A 65 -5.53 -7.76 -5.26
N LYS A 66 -4.74 -8.12 -6.29
CA LYS A 66 -4.24 -9.50 -6.44
C LYS A 66 -3.47 -9.96 -5.21
N ARG A 67 -2.49 -9.17 -4.76
CA ARG A 67 -1.67 -9.49 -3.58
C ARG A 67 -2.50 -9.65 -2.31
N LEU A 68 -3.51 -8.83 -2.12
CA LEU A 68 -4.41 -8.91 -0.95
C LEU A 68 -5.36 -10.10 -1.04
N ALA A 69 -5.89 -10.39 -2.23
CA ALA A 69 -6.79 -11.52 -2.46
C ALA A 69 -6.08 -12.87 -2.28
N ASP A 70 -4.86 -13.01 -2.79
CA ASP A 70 -4.04 -14.22 -2.63
C ASP A 70 -3.74 -14.51 -1.14
N ARG A 71 -3.84 -13.50 -0.27
CA ARG A 71 -3.68 -13.60 1.19
C ARG A 71 -4.99 -13.64 1.98
N GLY A 72 -6.14 -13.70 1.28
CA GLY A 72 -7.46 -13.73 1.91
C GLY A 72 -7.86 -12.41 2.61
N ARG A 73 -7.21 -11.29 2.27
CA ARG A 73 -7.47 -9.97 2.89
C ARG A 73 -8.40 -9.08 2.07
N ALA A 74 -8.67 -9.45 0.82
CA ALA A 74 -9.63 -8.80 -0.05
C ALA A 74 -10.31 -9.82 -0.95
N LYS A 75 -11.47 -9.45 -1.51
CA LYS A 75 -12.04 -10.19 -2.64
C LYS A 75 -11.25 -9.83 -3.90
N ARG A 76 -10.94 -10.84 -4.73
CA ARG A 76 -10.37 -10.62 -6.06
C ARG A 76 -11.39 -9.86 -6.93
N LEU A 77 -10.99 -8.70 -7.42
CA LEU A 77 -11.80 -7.85 -8.30
C LEU A 77 -11.41 -8.07 -9.76
N GLU A 78 -12.40 -7.89 -10.63
CA GLU A 78 -12.23 -7.78 -12.08
C GLU A 78 -12.38 -6.30 -12.42
N PHE A 79 -11.39 -5.73 -13.12
CA PHE A 79 -11.31 -4.31 -13.47
C PHE A 79 -11.74 -4.10 -14.92
#